data_AF-A0A920TIB1-F1
#
_entry.id   AF-A0A920TIB1-F1
#
_cell.length_a   1.000
_cell.length_b   1.000
_cell.length_c   1.000
_cell.angle_alpha   90.00
_cell.angle_beta   90.00
_cell.angle_gamma   90.00
#
_symmetry.space_group_name_H-M   'P 1'
#
loop_
_entity.id
_entity.type
_entity.pdbx_description
1 polymer ?
#
loop_
_entity_poly.entity_id
_entity_poly.type
_entity_poly.pdbx_seq_one_letter_code
_entity_poly.pdbx_strand_id
1 'polypeptide(L)'
;MNILDSTPPTYNDPALSRLASQAMAEILGQDNVLSLSPVMGGEDFGLYGRTPEKIPLCMFWLGAVSPDKFKESREQKGKSLPSLHSSIYAPAPELTIKTGVKALTAIAVKLLNTKSYKLTD
;
A
#
# COMPACT_ATOMS: atom_id res chain seq x y z
N MET A 1 -17.58 6.85 -24.24
CA MET A 1 -16.66 6.61 -23.12
C MET A 1 -16.15 7.98 -22.69
N ASN A 2 -16.57 8.49 -21.54
CA ASN A 2 -16.05 9.76 -21.03
C ASN A 2 -14.67 9.48 -20.45
N ILE A 3 -13.63 10.00 -21.08
CA ILE A 3 -12.27 9.99 -20.53
C ILE A 3 -12.22 11.15 -19.53
N LEU A 4 -12.04 10.84 -18.26
CA LEU A 4 -11.82 11.85 -17.22
C LEU A 4 -10.34 12.23 -17.24
N ASP A 5 -10.04 13.51 -17.45
CA ASP A 5 -8.66 14.05 -17.38
C ASP A 5 -8.13 14.17 -15.93
N SER A 6 -8.86 13.67 -14.94
CA SER A 6 -8.45 13.69 -13.53
C SER A 6 -8.96 12.49 -12.76
N THR A 7 -8.13 11.99 -11.84
CA THR A 7 -8.54 11.03 -10.82
C THR A 7 -8.78 11.75 -9.50
N PRO A 8 -9.87 11.47 -8.79
CA PRO A 8 -10.08 12.08 -7.49
C PRO A 8 -9.20 11.41 -6.42
N PRO A 9 -9.09 11.98 -5.20
CA PRO A 9 -8.24 11.42 -4.16
C PRO A 9 -8.61 9.97 -3.83
N THR A 10 -7.60 9.10 -3.79
CA THR A 10 -7.73 7.74 -3.24
C THR A 10 -7.84 7.84 -1.72
N TYR A 11 -9.03 7.56 -1.20
CA TYR A 11 -9.32 7.56 0.23
C TYR A 11 -9.38 6.13 0.73
N ASN A 12 -8.39 5.72 1.52
CA ASN A 12 -8.41 4.42 2.17
C ASN A 12 -9.39 4.45 3.35
N ASP A 13 -10.26 3.44 3.41
CA ASP A 13 -11.13 3.26 4.56
C ASP A 13 -10.29 3.05 5.84
N PRO A 14 -10.56 3.80 6.92
CA PRO A 14 -9.76 3.70 8.13
C PRO A 14 -9.80 2.33 8.82
N ALA A 15 -10.94 1.63 8.79
CA ALA A 15 -11.08 0.32 9.42
C ALA A 15 -10.34 -0.76 8.62
N LEU A 16 -10.49 -0.77 7.29
CA LEU A 16 -9.78 -1.68 6.40
C LEU A 16 -8.26 -1.43 6.44
N SER A 17 -7.84 -0.17 6.51
CA SER A 17 -6.42 0.21 6.64
C SER A 17 -5.81 -0.36 7.93
N ARG A 18 -6.53 -0.27 9.06
CA ARG A 18 -6.07 -0.84 10.34
C ARG A 18 -6.01 -2.37 10.28
N LEU A 19 -7.02 -3.01 9.71
CA LEU A 19 -7.03 -4.47 9.52
C LEU A 19 -5.85 -4.92 8.65
N ALA A 20 -5.60 -4.21 7.55
CA ALA A 20 -4.50 -4.51 6.64
C ALA A 20 -3.14 -4.34 7.33
N SER A 21 -2.96 -3.23 8.06
CA SER A 21 -1.75 -2.99 8.86
C SER A 21 -1.49 -4.09 9.89
N GLN A 22 -2.53 -4.51 10.64
CA GLN A 22 -2.42 -5.61 11.60
C GLN A 22 -2.07 -6.95 10.93
N ALA A 23 -2.76 -7.28 9.84
CA ALA A 23 -2.50 -8.52 9.10
C ALA A 23 -1.06 -8.57 8.54
N MET A 24 -0.55 -7.44 8.03
CA MET A 24 0.83 -7.33 7.59
C MET A 24 1.82 -7.38 8.76
N ALA A 25 1.53 -6.76 9.90
CA ALA A 25 2.43 -6.76 11.04
C ALA A 25 2.60 -8.17 11.65
N GLU A 26 1.55 -8.99 11.64
CA GLU A 26 1.59 -10.38 12.12
C GLU A 26 2.56 -11.27 11.33
N ILE A 27 2.75 -11.00 10.03
CA ILE A 27 3.58 -11.83 9.14
C ILE A 27 4.92 -11.20 8.75
N LEU A 28 5.03 -9.87 8.78
CA LEU A 28 6.24 -9.13 8.42
C LEU A 28 6.96 -8.56 9.65
N GLY A 29 6.31 -8.52 10.81
CA GLY A 29 6.81 -7.85 12.01
C GLY A 29 6.45 -6.37 12.03
N GLN A 30 6.25 -5.82 13.23
CA GLN A 30 5.76 -4.46 13.45
C GLN A 30 6.67 -3.40 12.84
N ASP A 31 7.99 -3.60 12.88
CA ASP A 31 8.98 -2.64 12.38
C ASP A 31 8.99 -2.50 10.85
N ASN A 32 8.37 -3.46 10.14
CA ASN A 32 8.28 -3.47 8.69
C ASN A 32 6.96 -2.90 8.15
N VAL A 33 6.04 -2.47 9.01
CA VAL A 33 4.75 -1.88 8.63
C VAL A 33 4.68 -0.45 9.13
N LEU A 34 4.79 0.51 8.20
CA LEU A 34 4.92 1.92 8.51
C LEU A 34 3.64 2.69 8.17
N SER A 35 3.29 3.65 9.02
CA SER A 35 2.29 4.67 8.69
C SER A 35 2.97 5.80 7.92
N LEU A 36 2.42 6.15 6.76
CA LEU A 36 2.93 7.22 5.90
C LEU A 36 1.93 8.37 5.83
N SER A 37 2.44 9.60 5.70
CA SER A 37 1.61 10.75 5.36
C SER A 37 1.09 10.62 3.91
N PRO A 38 -0.06 11.23 3.58
CA PRO A 38 -0.53 11.33 2.20
C PRO A 38 0.53 11.93 1.28
N VAL A 39 0.52 11.51 0.01
CA VAL A 39 1.43 11.99 -1.03
C VAL A 39 0.67 12.72 -2.14
N MET A 40 1.37 13.50 -2.95
CA MET A 40 0.78 14.28 -4.06
C MET A 40 0.44 13.45 -5.31
N GLY A 41 0.78 12.16 -5.34
CA GLY A 41 0.48 11.28 -6.48
C GLY A 41 -1.02 11.04 -6.66
N GLY A 42 -1.48 11.03 -7.91
CA GLY A 42 -2.84 10.63 -8.27
C GLY A 42 -2.91 9.15 -8.65
N GLU A 43 -3.99 8.48 -8.25
CA GLU A 43 -4.22 7.06 -8.54
C GLU A 43 -5.71 6.83 -8.84
N ASP A 44 -6.03 6.09 -9.90
CA ASP A 44 -7.42 5.83 -10.32
C ASP A 44 -8.08 4.67 -9.55
N PHE A 45 -7.31 3.88 -8.81
CA PHE A 45 -7.81 2.86 -7.89
C PHE A 45 -8.88 3.38 -6.93
N GLY A 46 -8.81 4.66 -6.53
CA GLY A 46 -9.82 5.32 -5.70
C GLY A 46 -11.23 5.31 -6.30
N LEU A 47 -11.38 5.11 -7.62
CA LEU A 47 -12.68 4.99 -8.28
C LEU A 47 -13.43 3.70 -7.88
N TYR A 48 -12.73 2.62 -7.52
CA TYR A 48 -13.37 1.37 -7.10
C TYR A 48 -14.21 1.51 -5.81
N GLY A 49 -13.92 2.52 -4.98
CA GLY A 49 -14.67 2.81 -3.75
C GLY A 49 -15.76 3.87 -3.94
N ARG A 50 -15.89 4.43 -5.15
CA ARG A 50 -16.83 5.52 -5.48
C ARG A 50 -18.03 5.01 -6.27
N THR A 51 -18.42 3.76 -6.01
CA THR A 51 -19.65 3.18 -6.55
C THR A 51 -20.84 3.47 -5.63
N PRO A 52 -22.09 3.31 -6.08
CA PRO A 52 -23.27 3.45 -5.22
C PRO A 52 -23.23 2.59 -3.96
N GLU A 53 -22.59 1.42 -4.03
CA GLU A 53 -22.42 0.47 -2.93
C GLU A 53 -21.34 0.88 -1.93
N LYS A 54 -20.51 1.88 -2.26
CA LYS A 54 -19.44 2.43 -1.42
C LYS A 54 -18.56 1.35 -0.78
N ILE A 55 -18.15 0.35 -1.57
CA ILE A 55 -17.33 -0.76 -1.06
C ILE A 55 -15.99 -0.20 -0.54
N PRO A 56 -15.63 -0.45 0.74
CA PRO A 56 -14.40 0.05 1.33
C PRO A 56 -13.16 -0.49 0.61
N LEU A 57 -12.20 0.41 0.36
CA LEU A 57 -10.93 0.07 -0.27
C LEU A 57 -9.75 0.46 0.62
N CYS A 58 -8.62 -0.21 0.40
CA CYS A 58 -7.35 0.12 1.02
C CYS A 58 -6.24 -0.18 0.02
N MET A 59 -5.55 0.85 -0.42
CA MET A 59 -4.30 0.76 -1.16
C MET A 59 -3.12 1.03 -0.22
N PHE A 60 -2.05 0.26 -0.32
CA PHE A 60 -0.86 0.42 0.51
C PHE A 60 0.41 0.45 -0.35
N TRP A 61 1.46 1.06 0.20
CA TRP A 61 2.79 1.06 -0.40
C TRP A 61 3.52 -0.23 -0.06
N LEU A 62 4.12 -0.86 -1.08
CA LEU A 62 5.01 -1.99 -0.91
C LEU A 62 6.46 -1.53 -1.04
N GLY A 63 7.27 -1.78 0.00
CA GLY A 63 8.71 -1.56 -0.07
C GLY A 63 9.34 -2.44 -1.15
N ALA A 64 10.03 -1.82 -2.11
CA ALA A 64 10.62 -2.52 -3.25
C ALA A 64 12.16 -2.46 -3.29
N VAL A 65 12.78 -1.62 -2.47
CA VAL A 65 14.24 -1.44 -2.44
C VAL A 65 14.88 -2.51 -1.55
N SER A 66 16.10 -2.96 -1.89
CA SER A 66 16.81 -3.93 -1.04
C SER A 66 17.10 -3.35 0.36
N PRO A 67 17.10 -4.17 1.42
CA PRO A 67 17.37 -3.71 2.79
C PRO A 67 18.69 -2.96 2.93
N ASP A 68 19.75 -3.41 2.24
CA ASP A 68 21.06 -2.77 2.29
C ASP A 68 21.04 -1.36 1.67
N LYS A 69 20.41 -1.19 0.51
CA LYS A 69 20.26 0.12 -0.14
C LYS A 69 19.35 1.04 0.68
N PHE A 70 18.29 0.48 1.27
CA PHE A 70 17.44 1.23 2.17
C PHE A 70 18.23 1.72 3.37
N LYS A 71 19.00 0.85 4.04
CA LYS A 71 19.87 1.22 5.16
C LYS A 71 20.92 2.26 4.77
N GLU A 72 21.62 2.07 3.65
CA GLU A 72 22.58 3.03 3.10
C GLU A 72 21.94 4.42 2.93
N SER A 73 20.73 4.48 2.36
CA SER A 73 20.01 5.75 2.14
C SER A 73 19.62 6.46 3.44
N ARG A 74 19.45 5.72 4.54
CA ARG A 74 19.12 6.28 5.87
C ARG A 74 20.36 6.81 6.58
N GLU A 75 21.52 6.20 6.34
CA GLU A 75 22.80 6.59 6.93
C GLU A 75 23.43 7.78 6.17
N GLN A 76 23.34 7.77 4.84
CA GLN A 76 23.84 8.83 3.97
C GLN A 76 22.82 9.95 3.89
N LYS A 77 22.91 10.93 4.78
CA LYS A 77 22.10 12.17 4.74
C LYS A 77 22.21 12.81 3.35
N GLY A 78 21.21 12.58 2.49
CA GLY A 78 21.06 13.25 1.19
C GLY A 78 20.99 12.35 -0.05
N LYS A 79 21.29 11.04 0.03
CA LYS A 79 21.14 10.15 -1.14
C LYS A 79 19.72 9.58 -1.18
N SER A 80 18.84 10.27 -1.90
CA SER A 80 17.48 9.79 -2.11
C SER A 80 17.47 8.49 -2.93
N LEU A 81 16.58 7.58 -2.56
CA LEU A 81 16.31 6.40 -3.38
C LEU A 81 15.58 6.82 -4.66
N PRO A 82 15.85 6.16 -5.81
CA PRO A 82 15.08 6.39 -7.03
C PRO A 82 13.57 6.24 -6.79
N SER A 83 12.79 7.23 -7.22
CA SER A 83 11.32 7.20 -7.13
C SER A 83 10.70 6.44 -8.31
N LEU A 84 9.40 6.16 -8.21
CA LEU A 84 8.59 5.83 -9.39
C LEU A 84 8.81 6.89 -10.48
N HIS A 85 8.71 6.47 -11.75
CA HIS A 85 9.01 7.26 -12.97
C HIS A 85 10.48 7.64 -13.19
N SER A 86 11.41 7.21 -12.33
CA SER A 86 12.84 7.36 -12.59
C SER A 86 13.35 6.27 -13.54
N SER A 87 14.22 6.63 -14.51
CA SER A 87 14.89 5.67 -15.41
C SER A 87 15.83 4.69 -14.69
N ILE A 88 16.17 4.99 -13.44
CA ILE A 88 17.02 4.17 -12.57
C ILE A 88 16.25 3.53 -11.41
N TYR A 89 14.91 3.51 -11.47
CA TYR A 89 14.08 2.77 -10.52
C TYR A 89 14.35 1.26 -10.66
N ALA A 90 14.83 0.64 -9.58
CA ALA A 90 15.30 -0.74 -9.60
C ALA A 90 14.80 -1.52 -8.36
N PRO A 91 13.58 -2.07 -8.41
CA PRO A 91 13.07 -2.99 -7.39
C PRO A 91 13.98 -4.20 -7.18
N ALA A 92 14.01 -4.75 -5.97
CA ALA A 92 14.54 -6.07 -5.66
C ALA A 92 13.44 -7.12 -5.94
N PRO A 93 13.41 -7.75 -7.14
CA PRO A 93 12.20 -8.36 -7.67
C PRO A 93 11.70 -9.53 -6.80
N GLU A 94 12.58 -10.45 -6.43
CA GLU A 94 12.20 -11.63 -5.65
C GLU A 94 11.65 -11.26 -4.26
N LEU A 95 12.33 -10.35 -3.55
CA LEU A 95 11.89 -9.89 -2.23
C LEU A 95 10.58 -9.11 -2.32
N THR A 96 10.44 -8.24 -3.32
CA THR A 96 9.24 -7.42 -3.52
C THR A 96 8.03 -8.31 -3.80
N ILE A 97 8.14 -9.24 -4.76
CA ILE A 97 7.04 -10.14 -5.14
C ILE A 97 6.63 -11.03 -3.96
N LYS A 98 7.60 -11.66 -3.28
CA LYS A 98 7.33 -12.51 -2.12
C LYS A 98 6.62 -11.73 -1.00
N THR A 99 7.08 -10.52 -0.71
CA THR A 99 6.47 -9.67 0.32
C THR A 99 5.06 -9.22 -0.07
N GLY A 100 4.85 -8.79 -1.32
CA GLY A 100 3.55 -8.36 -1.83
C GLY A 100 2.51 -9.49 -1.80
N VAL A 101 2.87 -10.69 -2.28
CA VAL A 101 1.99 -11.87 -2.24
C VAL A 101 1.63 -12.23 -0.79
N LYS A 102 2.61 -12.25 0.11
CA LYS A 102 2.38 -12.52 1.54
C LYS A 102 1.44 -11.48 2.16
N ALA A 103 1.69 -10.19 1.92
CA ALA A 103 0.87 -9.10 2.44
C ALA A 103 -0.58 -9.21 1.96
N LEU A 104 -0.81 -9.30 0.65
CA LEU A 104 -2.17 -9.42 0.08
C LEU A 104 -2.90 -10.68 0.59
N THR A 105 -2.19 -11.81 0.67
CA THR A 105 -2.76 -13.07 1.19
C THR A 105 -3.15 -12.93 2.66
N ALA A 106 -2.28 -12.36 3.50
CA ALA A 106 -2.56 -12.15 4.91
C ALA A 106 -3.77 -11.24 5.12
N ILE A 107 -3.86 -10.14 4.37
CA ILE A 107 -5.00 -9.21 4.40
C ILE A 107 -6.29 -9.96 4.01
N ALA A 108 -6.28 -10.71 2.91
CA ALA A 108 -7.46 -11.45 2.45
C ALA A 108 -7.90 -12.50 3.48
N VAL A 109 -6.98 -13.30 4.02
CA VAL A 109 -7.28 -14.30 5.05
C VAL A 109 -7.84 -13.66 6.32
N LYS A 110 -7.25 -12.54 6.78
CA LYS A 110 -7.74 -11.79 7.95
C LYS A 110 -9.16 -11.26 7.72
N LEU A 111 -9.39 -10.66 6.56
CA LEU A 111 -10.69 -10.08 6.19
C LEU A 111 -11.78 -11.16 6.09
N LEU A 112 -11.51 -12.26 5.38
CA LEU A 112 -12.46 -13.36 5.17
C LEU A 112 -12.79 -14.12 6.46
N ASN A 113 -11.89 -14.12 7.46
CA ASN A 113 -12.16 -14.71 8.77
C ASN A 113 -12.79 -13.73 9.78
N THR A 114 -12.96 -12.46 9.41
CA THR A 114 -13.60 -11.47 10.27
C THR A 114 -15.12 -11.66 10.22
N LYS A 115 -15.72 -12.06 11.35
CA LYS A 115 -17.14 -12.46 11.44
C LYS A 115 -18.14 -11.38 11.00
N SER A 116 -17.77 -10.11 11.00
CA SER A 116 -18.56 -9.02 10.41
C SER A 116 -17.66 -7.79 10.16
N TYR A 117 -17.20 -7.59 8.94
CA TYR A 117 -16.68 -6.29 8.53
C TYR A 117 -17.86 -5.36 8.28
N LYS A 118 -18.03 -4.33 9.11
CA LYS A 118 -19.11 -3.35 8.91
C LYS A 118 -18.70 -2.40 7.79
N LEU A 119 -19.50 -2.37 6.74
CA LEU A 119 -19.45 -1.28 5.76
C LEU A 119 -19.77 0.02 6.53
N THR A 120 -18.93 1.04 6.36
CA THR A 120 -19.21 2.37 6.88
C THR A 120 -20.31 3.00 6.02
N ASP A 121 -21.25 3.72 6.63
CA ASP A 121 -22.37 4.40 5.96
C ASP A 121 -21.93 5.54 5.00
#